data_AF-A0A7C9G2C4-F1
#
_entry.id   AF-A0A7C9G2C4-F1
#
_cell.length_a   1.000
_cell.length_b   1.000
_cell.length_c   1.000
_cell.angle_alpha   90.00
_cell.angle_beta   90.00
_cell.angle_gamma   90.00
#
_symmetry.space_group_name_H-M   'P 1'
#
loop_
_entity.id
_entity.type
_entity.pdbx_description
1 polymer ?
#
loop_
_entity_poly.entity_id
_entity_poly.type
_entity_poly.pdbx_seq_one_letter_code
_entity_poly.pdbx_strand_id
1 'polypeptide(L)'
;MEEQHCTSFGYKFSLFVYRLLNHLPVFHASQDNSFDSVNSLAELRLSLLSLPWGDKHIYLFTYIHKGNIKERFNLLSILRISDIKSPRSKKELDQLEADFLGLEDDTGGSKSKLRMEFLKHKSAECQNSINTLNNKVNSYIAIALVYTGLFAFLFQSILELGFSLFSVLMWLAFGLSSISLINVLVLLRRYLQVKGTLKSRFGSFKGSPDFKQLAKSIYIDWLTSQDEQWEAATLVKNIEKYFIRSVFLSSFILFSTVLLPFIQQVSPNTIKATNDEFILIDKEGKFSPQELLSLSKTITSDNTIIFVYSSSNPSGNASANFVITALNLSKQSSVIKISDELFDPKLLIATVKEEK
;
A
#
# COMPACT_ATOMS: atom_id res chain seq x y z
N MET A 1 -26.50 -4.62 34.71
CA MET A 1 -25.29 -4.93 35.50
C MET A 1 -24.16 -4.14 34.90
N GLU A 2 -23.50 -3.35 35.74
CA GLU A 2 -22.71 -2.17 35.40
C GLU A 2 -21.48 -2.47 34.54
N GLU A 3 -21.36 -1.77 33.41
CA GLU A 3 -20.11 -1.63 32.67
C GLU A 3 -19.17 -0.71 33.46
N GLN A 4 -18.28 -1.29 34.25
CA GLN A 4 -17.16 -0.56 34.84
C GLN A 4 -16.17 -0.15 33.73
N HIS A 5 -16.33 1.08 33.26
CA HIS A 5 -15.35 1.84 32.50
C HIS A 5 -14.07 2.06 33.33
N CYS A 6 -13.17 1.08 33.30
CA CYS A 6 -11.78 1.26 33.70
C CYS A 6 -10.90 0.80 32.53
N THR A 7 -10.85 1.58 31.45
CA THR A 7 -9.92 1.33 30.34
C THR A 7 -8.51 1.70 30.80
N SER A 8 -7.89 0.81 31.57
CA SER A 8 -6.52 0.96 32.04
C SER A 8 -5.57 1.16 30.87
N PHE A 9 -4.49 1.89 31.08
CA PHE A 9 -3.41 2.05 30.10
C PHE A 9 -2.93 0.70 29.55
N GLY A 10 -2.92 -0.34 30.40
CA GLY A 10 -2.59 -1.72 30.02
C GLY A 10 -3.56 -2.34 29.01
N TYR A 11 -4.86 -2.05 29.08
CA TYR A 11 -5.84 -2.50 28.08
C TYR A 11 -5.57 -1.87 26.72
N LYS A 12 -5.32 -0.54 26.69
CA LYS A 12 -5.02 0.19 25.45
C LYS A 12 -3.70 -0.28 24.82
N PHE A 13 -2.66 -0.49 25.64
CA PHE A 13 -1.38 -1.02 25.18
C PHE A 13 -1.51 -2.44 24.62
N SER A 14 -2.22 -3.33 25.33
CA SER A 14 -2.45 -4.70 24.86
C SER A 14 -3.21 -4.70 23.53
N LEU A 15 -4.25 -3.87 23.40
CA LEU A 15 -5.00 -3.74 22.15
C LEU A 15 -4.10 -3.25 21.00
N PHE A 16 -3.19 -2.31 21.27
CA PHE A 16 -2.22 -1.85 20.29
C PHE A 16 -1.27 -2.96 19.83
N VAL A 17 -0.75 -3.77 20.75
CA VAL A 17 0.10 -4.93 20.42
C VAL A 17 -0.64 -5.93 19.54
N TYR A 18 -1.88 -6.29 19.89
CA TYR A 18 -2.66 -7.23 19.06
C TYR A 18 -3.04 -6.64 17.70
N ARG A 19 -3.23 -5.32 17.59
CA ARG A 19 -3.37 -4.64 16.29
C ARG A 19 -2.09 -4.73 15.46
N LEU A 20 -0.92 -4.58 16.08
CA LEU A 20 0.36 -4.75 15.39
C LEU A 20 0.51 -6.19 14.87
N LEU A 21 0.20 -7.18 15.71
CA LEU A 21 0.22 -8.60 15.35
C LEU A 21 -0.76 -8.93 14.21
N ASN A 22 -1.90 -8.24 14.11
CA ASN A 22 -2.83 -8.38 12.99
C ASN A 22 -2.23 -7.98 11.62
N HIS A 23 -1.20 -7.13 11.61
CA HIS A 23 -0.50 -6.75 10.38
C HIS A 23 0.56 -7.76 9.95
N LEU A 24 1.00 -8.63 10.86
CA LEU A 24 1.98 -9.66 10.57
C LEU A 24 1.28 -10.92 10.06
N PRO A 25 1.85 -11.61 9.05
CA PRO A 25 1.38 -12.93 8.63
C PRO A 25 1.86 -14.03 9.57
N VAL A 26 2.93 -13.77 10.35
CA VAL A 26 3.50 -14.68 11.34
C VAL A 26 3.15 -14.16 12.73
N PHE A 27 2.63 -15.02 13.62
CA PHE A 27 2.05 -14.64 14.91
C PHE A 27 0.92 -13.62 14.77
N HIS A 28 -0.09 -14.01 14.00
CA HIS A 28 -1.21 -13.16 13.64
C HIS A 28 -2.33 -13.23 14.68
N ALA A 29 -2.83 -12.07 15.10
CA ALA A 29 -3.99 -11.93 15.99
C ALA A 29 -5.20 -11.37 15.23
N SER A 30 -6.36 -12.01 15.38
CA SER A 30 -7.62 -11.60 14.74
C SER A 30 -8.83 -11.87 15.63
N GLN A 31 -9.99 -11.33 15.25
CA GLN A 31 -11.29 -11.74 15.77
C GLN A 31 -12.17 -12.22 14.61
N ASP A 32 -12.93 -13.29 14.87
CA ASP A 32 -13.80 -13.90 13.86
C ASP A 32 -14.97 -12.98 13.50
N ASN A 33 -15.57 -12.33 14.51
CA ASN A 33 -16.77 -11.50 14.35
C ASN A 33 -16.53 -10.22 13.53
N SER A 34 -15.28 -9.80 13.36
CA SER A 34 -14.89 -8.57 12.68
C SER A 34 -14.05 -8.81 11.42
N PHE A 35 -14.06 -10.04 10.89
CA PHE A 35 -13.35 -10.48 9.69
C PHE A 35 -11.87 -10.04 9.72
N ASP A 36 -11.07 -10.75 10.53
CA ASP A 36 -9.63 -10.50 10.61
C ASP A 36 -9.27 -9.11 11.18
N SER A 37 -10.10 -8.53 12.04
CA SER A 37 -9.82 -7.23 12.69
C SER A 37 -9.72 -7.37 14.22
N VAL A 38 -9.04 -6.45 14.88
CA VAL A 38 -8.89 -6.43 16.35
C VAL A 38 -9.54 -5.17 16.93
N ASN A 39 -10.79 -5.31 17.34
CA ASN A 39 -11.61 -4.24 17.92
C ASN A 39 -11.71 -4.33 19.44
N SER A 40 -11.59 -5.52 20.01
CA SER A 40 -11.58 -5.76 21.45
C SER A 40 -10.60 -6.88 21.83
N LEU A 41 -10.35 -7.06 23.13
CA LEU A 41 -9.55 -8.19 23.64
C LEU A 41 -10.39 -9.46 23.88
N ALA A 42 -11.70 -9.39 23.68
CA ALA A 42 -12.58 -10.55 23.82
C ALA A 42 -12.52 -11.42 22.55
N GLU A 43 -12.56 -12.75 22.70
CA GLU A 43 -12.63 -13.70 21.59
C GLU A 43 -11.48 -13.59 20.56
N LEU A 44 -10.25 -13.38 21.02
CA LEU A 44 -9.06 -13.32 20.17
C LEU A 44 -8.70 -14.70 19.62
N ARG A 45 -8.42 -14.74 18.32
CA ARG A 45 -7.76 -15.83 17.61
C ARG A 45 -6.30 -15.48 17.43
N LEU A 46 -5.42 -16.31 17.98
CA LEU A 46 -4.00 -16.28 17.70
C LEU A 46 -3.69 -17.36 16.68
N SER A 47 -2.90 -17.03 15.67
CA SER A 47 -2.53 -17.94 14.60
C SER A 47 -1.04 -17.83 14.30
N LEU A 48 -0.37 -18.95 14.08
CA LEU A 48 1.05 -18.92 13.76
C LEU A 48 1.26 -18.35 12.36
N LEU A 49 0.43 -18.76 11.39
CA LEU A 49 0.43 -18.21 10.05
C LEU A 49 -0.98 -17.78 9.64
N SER A 50 -1.12 -16.59 9.09
CA SER A 50 -2.34 -16.13 8.42
C SER A 50 -2.04 -15.77 6.97
N LEU A 51 -2.76 -16.38 6.04
CA LEU A 51 -2.71 -16.03 4.64
C LEU A 51 -4.08 -15.51 4.19
N PRO A 52 -4.19 -14.21 3.88
CA PRO A 52 -5.38 -13.69 3.22
C PRO A 52 -5.42 -14.19 1.78
N TRP A 53 -6.60 -14.61 1.33
CA TRP A 53 -6.88 -15.01 -0.04
C TRP A 53 -8.27 -14.51 -0.45
N GLY A 54 -8.33 -13.25 -0.88
CA GLY A 54 -9.58 -12.62 -1.29
C GLY A 54 -10.61 -12.57 -0.17
N ASP A 55 -11.74 -13.27 -0.36
CA ASP A 55 -12.82 -13.38 0.63
C ASP A 55 -12.59 -14.42 1.72
N LYS A 56 -11.45 -15.12 1.66
CA LYS A 56 -11.08 -16.18 2.59
C LYS A 56 -9.84 -15.78 3.34
N HIS A 57 -9.83 -16.10 4.62
CA HIS A 57 -8.64 -16.07 5.44
C HIS A 57 -8.27 -17.48 5.83
N ILE A 58 -7.08 -17.90 5.43
CA ILE A 58 -6.53 -19.22 5.76
C ILE A 58 -5.60 -19.02 6.94
N TYR A 59 -5.95 -19.64 8.06
CA TYR A 59 -5.12 -19.64 9.27
C TYR A 59 -4.54 -21.03 9.49
N LEU A 60 -3.24 -21.08 9.76
CA LEU A 60 -2.53 -22.28 10.18
C LEU A 60 -2.15 -22.16 11.65
N PHE A 61 -2.32 -23.26 12.38
CA PHE A 61 -2.09 -23.36 13.82
C PHE A 61 -2.80 -22.25 14.59
N THR A 62 -4.11 -22.39 14.68
CA THR A 62 -4.98 -21.44 15.38
C THR A 62 -5.25 -21.86 16.81
N TYR A 63 -5.16 -20.89 17.71
CA TYR A 63 -5.60 -20.94 19.08
C TYR A 63 -6.70 -19.89 19.27
N ILE A 64 -7.93 -20.32 19.56
CA ILE A 64 -9.07 -19.43 19.78
C ILE A 64 -9.37 -19.36 21.27
N HIS A 65 -9.23 -18.18 21.87
CA HIS A 65 -9.60 -17.94 23.25
C HIS A 65 -11.03 -17.40 23.34
N LYS A 66 -12.01 -18.32 23.41
CA LYS A 66 -13.42 -18.00 23.63
C LYS A 66 -13.79 -18.09 25.11
N GLY A 67 -13.38 -17.09 25.89
CA GLY A 67 -13.81 -16.90 27.28
C GLY A 67 -13.95 -18.21 28.07
N ASN A 68 -15.02 -18.34 28.86
CA ASN A 68 -15.00 -19.21 30.03
C ASN A 68 -14.94 -20.74 29.79
N ILE A 69 -15.18 -21.33 28.59
CA ILE A 69 -15.33 -22.81 28.51
C ILE A 69 -14.77 -23.55 27.26
N LYS A 70 -14.35 -22.94 26.14
CA LYS A 70 -13.82 -23.75 25.02
C LYS A 70 -12.64 -23.12 24.29
N GLU A 71 -11.44 -23.44 24.77
CA GLU A 71 -10.22 -23.36 23.96
C GLU A 71 -10.34 -24.36 22.80
N ARG A 72 -10.16 -23.87 21.57
CA ARG A 72 -10.13 -24.72 20.37
C ARG A 72 -8.81 -24.52 19.66
N PHE A 73 -8.03 -25.59 19.61
CA PHE A 73 -6.84 -25.67 18.77
C PHE A 73 -7.22 -26.30 17.44
N ASN A 74 -7.03 -25.56 16.36
CA ASN A 74 -7.27 -26.07 15.01
C ASN A 74 -6.01 -25.89 14.17
N LEU A 75 -5.57 -26.96 13.50
CA LEU A 75 -4.39 -26.93 12.62
C LEU A 75 -4.62 -26.07 11.37
N LEU A 76 -5.83 -26.14 10.80
CA LEU A 76 -6.23 -25.37 9.63
C LEU A 76 -7.63 -24.79 9.88
N SER A 77 -7.78 -23.49 9.74
CA SER A 77 -9.06 -22.79 9.83
C SER A 77 -9.22 -21.86 8.63
N ILE A 78 -10.35 -21.95 7.95
CA ILE A 78 -10.68 -21.07 6.82
C ILE A 78 -11.88 -20.24 7.24
N LEU A 79 -11.71 -18.92 7.33
CA LEU A 79 -12.79 -17.97 7.60
C LEU A 79 -13.21 -17.32 6.29
N ARG A 80 -14.49 -17.39 5.92
CA ARG A 80 -15.04 -16.70 4.75
C ARG A 80 -15.91 -15.53 5.18
N ILE A 81 -16.01 -14.50 4.33
CA ILE A 81 -16.91 -13.36 4.57
C ILE A 81 -18.36 -13.85 4.77
N SER A 82 -18.77 -14.87 4.01
CA SER A 82 -20.09 -15.50 4.11
C SER A 82 -20.39 -16.12 5.47
N ASP A 83 -19.36 -16.46 6.24
CA ASP A 83 -19.51 -17.16 7.52
C ASP A 83 -19.83 -16.19 8.67
N ILE A 84 -19.59 -14.88 8.47
CA ILE A 84 -19.88 -13.82 9.45
C ILE A 84 -21.32 -13.34 9.32
N LYS A 85 -21.77 -13.16 8.08
CA LYS A 85 -23.17 -12.83 7.79
C LYS A 85 -23.56 -13.51 6.49
N SER A 86 -24.36 -14.56 6.59
CA SER A 86 -24.98 -15.17 5.42
C SER A 86 -26.07 -14.24 4.88
N PRO A 87 -26.24 -14.15 3.54
CA PRO A 87 -27.42 -13.52 2.96
C PRO A 87 -28.69 -14.12 3.57
N ARG A 88 -29.73 -13.30 3.76
CA ARG A 88 -31.00 -13.78 4.31
C ARG A 88 -31.51 -14.97 3.50
N SER A 89 -31.90 -16.03 4.22
CA SER A 89 -32.40 -17.23 3.53
C SER A 89 -33.75 -16.96 2.88
N LYS A 90 -34.11 -17.74 1.86
CA LYS A 90 -35.43 -17.59 1.22
C LYS A 90 -36.58 -17.71 2.23
N LYS A 91 -36.44 -18.60 3.23
CA LYS A 91 -37.44 -18.77 4.30
C LYS A 91 -37.57 -17.54 5.19
N GLU A 92 -36.46 -16.86 5.50
CA GLU A 92 -36.47 -15.61 6.27
C GLU A 92 -37.11 -14.47 5.46
N LEU A 93 -36.83 -14.40 4.16
CA LEU A 93 -37.46 -13.43 3.28
C LEU A 93 -38.97 -13.69 3.15
N ASP A 94 -39.39 -14.94 3.01
CA ASP A 94 -40.81 -15.34 2.95
C ASP A 94 -41.54 -15.00 4.27
N GLN A 95 -40.86 -15.14 5.42
CA GLN A 95 -41.41 -14.76 6.72
C GLN A 95 -41.53 -13.25 6.88
N LEU A 96 -40.48 -12.48 6.54
CA LEU A 96 -40.51 -11.01 6.55
C LEU A 96 -41.54 -10.45 5.57
N GLU A 97 -41.75 -11.15 4.45
CA GLU A 97 -42.81 -10.85 3.50
C GLU A 97 -44.21 -11.03 4.12
N ALA A 98 -44.44 -12.16 4.79
CA ALA A 98 -45.70 -12.44 5.48
C ALA A 98 -45.97 -11.44 6.61
N ASP A 99 -44.94 -11.12 7.40
CA ASP A 99 -45.02 -10.12 8.48
C ASP A 99 -45.35 -8.73 7.92
N PHE A 100 -44.77 -8.34 6.78
CA PHE A 100 -45.07 -7.09 6.11
C PHE A 100 -46.52 -7.04 5.60
N LEU A 101 -47.03 -8.15 5.05
CA LEU A 101 -48.43 -8.26 4.63
C LEU A 101 -49.40 -8.29 5.82
N GLY A 102 -48.96 -8.73 7.00
CA GLY A 102 -49.74 -8.70 8.24
C GLY A 102 -49.96 -7.30 8.81
N LEU A 103 -49.22 -6.29 8.35
CA LEU A 103 -49.38 -4.91 8.81
C LEU A 103 -50.77 -4.34 8.44
N GLU A 104 -51.44 -3.77 9.44
CA GLU A 104 -52.71 -3.06 9.23
C GLU A 104 -52.52 -1.91 8.24
N ASP A 105 -53.56 -1.71 7.41
CA ASP A 105 -53.65 -0.60 6.48
C ASP A 105 -54.94 0.17 6.75
N ASP A 106 -54.89 1.48 6.57
CA ASP A 106 -56.05 2.34 6.81
C ASP A 106 -57.08 2.16 5.69
N THR A 107 -58.34 2.50 5.95
CA THR A 107 -59.47 2.43 5.02
C THR A 107 -59.35 3.31 3.75
N GLY A 108 -58.18 3.86 3.47
CA GLY A 108 -57.85 4.59 2.23
C GLY A 108 -56.42 4.37 1.71
N GLY A 109 -55.67 3.38 2.24
CA GLY A 109 -54.31 3.06 1.78
C GLY A 109 -53.25 4.13 2.06
N SER A 110 -53.56 5.14 2.89
CA SER A 110 -52.66 6.23 3.28
C SER A 110 -51.38 5.72 3.95
N LYS A 111 -51.51 4.77 4.88
CA LYS A 111 -50.37 4.11 5.54
C LYS A 111 -49.51 3.33 4.55
N SER A 112 -50.10 2.54 3.65
CA SER A 112 -49.34 1.86 2.59
C SER A 112 -48.60 2.83 1.66
N LYS A 113 -49.20 3.99 1.34
CA LYS A 113 -48.53 5.02 0.55
C LYS A 113 -47.34 5.65 1.29
N LEU A 114 -47.49 5.97 2.58
CA LEU A 114 -46.40 6.49 3.42
C LEU A 114 -45.27 5.46 3.57
N ARG A 115 -45.61 4.18 3.80
CA ARG A 115 -44.62 3.07 3.84
C ARG A 115 -43.87 2.96 2.52
N MET A 116 -44.58 3.05 1.39
CA MET A 116 -43.96 3.03 0.07
C MET A 116 -42.98 4.21 -0.13
N GLU A 117 -43.36 5.44 0.26
CA GLU A 117 -42.47 6.60 0.16
C GLU A 117 -41.22 6.45 1.04
N PHE A 118 -41.39 5.96 2.27
CA PHE A 118 -40.27 5.65 3.17
C PHE A 118 -39.34 4.58 2.57
N LEU A 119 -39.89 3.50 2.03
CA LEU A 119 -39.10 2.43 1.42
C LEU A 119 -38.37 2.89 0.15
N LYS A 120 -38.98 3.75 -0.66
CA LYS A 120 -38.32 4.39 -1.80
C LYS A 120 -37.14 5.25 -1.34
N HIS A 121 -37.32 6.04 -0.29
CA HIS A 121 -36.24 6.83 0.29
C HIS A 121 -35.09 5.93 0.79
N LYS A 122 -35.40 4.86 1.53
CA LYS A 122 -34.41 3.91 2.03
C LYS A 122 -33.68 3.15 0.92
N SER A 123 -34.39 2.77 -0.15
CA SER A 123 -33.80 2.15 -1.33
C SER A 123 -32.85 3.11 -2.06
N ALA A 124 -33.24 4.39 -2.20
CA ALA A 124 -32.39 5.42 -2.78
C ALA A 124 -31.11 5.67 -1.95
N GLU A 125 -31.21 5.72 -0.61
CA GLU A 125 -30.04 5.78 0.28
C GLU A 125 -29.08 4.60 0.07
N CYS A 126 -29.63 3.38 0.00
CA CYS A 126 -28.86 2.17 -0.25
C CYS A 126 -28.12 2.23 -1.59
N GLN A 127 -28.82 2.63 -2.66
CA GLN A 127 -28.24 2.77 -3.98
C GLN A 127 -27.14 3.84 -4.02
N ASN A 128 -27.34 4.97 -3.35
CA ASN A 128 -26.32 6.03 -3.24
C ASN A 128 -25.06 5.53 -2.52
N SER A 129 -25.22 4.71 -1.48
CA SER A 129 -24.09 4.09 -0.80
C SER A 129 -23.33 3.12 -1.70
N ILE A 130 -24.05 2.27 -2.44
CA ILE A 130 -23.43 1.35 -3.42
C ILE A 130 -22.69 2.14 -4.50
N ASN A 131 -23.27 3.23 -5.03
CA ASN A 131 -22.61 4.09 -6.00
C ASN A 131 -21.32 4.72 -5.44
N THR A 132 -21.34 5.13 -4.16
CA THR A 132 -20.15 5.65 -3.46
C THR A 132 -19.05 4.58 -3.34
N LEU A 133 -19.44 3.33 -3.02
CA LEU A 133 -18.51 2.20 -2.97
C LEU A 133 -17.94 1.88 -4.36
N ASN A 134 -18.75 1.93 -5.42
CA ASN A 134 -18.30 1.75 -6.80
C ASN A 134 -17.27 2.80 -7.20
N ASN A 135 -17.50 4.07 -6.86
CA ASN A 135 -16.54 5.14 -7.11
C ASN A 135 -15.21 4.88 -6.41
N LYS A 136 -15.23 4.46 -5.13
CA LYS A 136 -14.02 4.07 -4.40
C LYS A 136 -13.27 2.92 -5.09
N VAL A 137 -13.98 1.87 -5.49
CA VAL A 137 -13.39 0.72 -6.17
C VAL A 137 -12.74 1.14 -7.49
N ASN A 138 -13.40 1.98 -8.29
CA ASN A 138 -12.83 2.51 -9.52
C ASN A 138 -11.55 3.31 -9.24
N SER A 139 -11.52 4.12 -8.18
CA SER A 139 -10.29 4.80 -7.74
C SER A 139 -9.21 3.79 -7.35
N TYR A 140 -9.52 2.74 -6.60
CA TYR A 140 -8.53 1.72 -6.23
C TYR A 140 -7.97 0.95 -7.43
N ILE A 141 -8.80 0.69 -8.46
CA ILE A 141 -8.33 0.08 -9.71
C ILE A 141 -7.30 1.00 -10.39
N ALA A 142 -7.61 2.29 -10.51
CA ALA A 142 -6.70 3.26 -11.14
C ALA A 142 -5.38 3.37 -10.36
N ILE A 143 -5.43 3.46 -9.03
CA ILE A 143 -4.22 3.53 -8.21
C ILE A 143 -3.43 2.23 -8.32
N ALA A 144 -4.08 1.06 -8.27
CA ALA A 144 -3.42 -0.24 -8.41
C ALA A 144 -2.67 -0.35 -9.74
N LEU A 145 -3.20 0.20 -10.84
CA LEU A 145 -2.54 0.23 -12.13
C LEU A 145 -1.24 1.05 -12.09
N VAL A 146 -1.28 2.28 -11.57
CA VAL A 146 -0.06 3.11 -11.41
C VAL A 146 0.94 2.42 -10.47
N TYR A 147 0.43 1.78 -9.44
CA TYR A 147 1.23 1.10 -8.42
C TYR A 147 1.99 -0.13 -8.95
N THR A 148 1.54 -0.75 -10.07
CA THR A 148 2.33 -1.80 -10.73
C THR A 148 3.68 -1.30 -11.24
N GLY A 149 3.75 -0.06 -11.73
CA GLY A 149 5.00 0.56 -12.17
C GLY A 149 5.97 0.76 -11.00
N LEU A 150 5.46 1.18 -9.84
CA LEU A 150 6.26 1.28 -8.63
C LEU A 150 6.80 -0.09 -8.20
N PHE A 151 6.00 -1.15 -8.27
CA PHE A 151 6.45 -2.51 -7.96
C PHE A 151 7.58 -2.99 -8.87
N ALA A 152 7.50 -2.70 -10.18
CA ALA A 152 8.55 -3.03 -11.12
C ALA A 152 9.85 -2.28 -10.79
N PHE A 153 9.76 -0.99 -10.45
CA PHE A 153 10.90 -0.18 -10.00
C PHE A 153 11.52 -0.73 -8.71
N LEU A 154 10.72 -1.01 -7.68
CA LEU A 154 11.21 -1.56 -6.41
C LEU A 154 11.88 -2.91 -6.59
N PHE A 155 11.34 -3.76 -7.48
CA PHE A 155 11.97 -5.03 -7.82
C PHE A 155 13.38 -4.83 -8.40
N GLN A 156 13.55 -3.88 -9.31
CA GLN A 156 14.87 -3.53 -9.87
C GLN A 156 15.80 -2.98 -8.78
N SER A 157 15.33 -2.07 -7.93
CA SER A 157 16.14 -1.51 -6.85
C SER A 157 16.62 -2.57 -5.86
N ILE A 158 15.81 -3.58 -5.57
CA ILE A 158 16.20 -4.68 -4.68
C ILE A 158 17.19 -5.62 -5.38
N LEU A 159 17.06 -5.86 -6.69
CA LEU A 159 18.01 -6.68 -7.46
C LEU A 159 19.42 -6.10 -7.49
N GLU A 160 19.54 -4.77 -7.47
CA GLU A 160 20.85 -4.09 -7.38
C GLU A 160 21.51 -4.26 -5.99
N LEU A 161 20.76 -4.69 -4.98
CA LEU A 161 21.33 -5.00 -3.67
C LEU A 161 22.11 -6.33 -3.74
N GLY A 162 23.40 -6.27 -3.43
CA GLY A 162 24.22 -7.47 -3.25
C GLY A 162 23.69 -8.39 -2.14
N PHE A 163 24.22 -9.62 -2.07
CA PHE A 163 23.80 -10.61 -1.07
C PHE A 163 24.20 -10.16 0.34
N SER A 164 23.20 -9.72 1.11
CA SER A 164 23.36 -9.22 2.48
C SER A 164 22.09 -9.51 3.28
N LEU A 165 22.20 -9.51 4.61
CA LEU A 165 21.04 -9.65 5.50
C LEU A 165 20.00 -8.54 5.25
N PHE A 166 20.45 -7.34 4.90
CA PHE A 166 19.58 -6.24 4.49
C PHE A 166 18.80 -6.56 3.20
N SER A 167 19.47 -7.09 2.17
CA SER A 167 18.82 -7.52 0.93
C SER A 167 17.76 -8.60 1.20
N VAL A 168 18.05 -9.58 2.05
CA VAL A 168 17.07 -10.60 2.47
C VAL A 168 15.83 -9.96 3.14
N LEU A 169 16.03 -9.00 4.04
CA LEU A 169 14.92 -8.28 4.68
C LEU A 169 14.08 -7.48 3.67
N MET A 170 14.72 -6.84 2.69
CA MET A 170 14.01 -6.12 1.62
C MET A 170 13.20 -7.08 0.74
N TRP A 171 13.74 -8.24 0.38
CA TRP A 171 13.01 -9.28 -0.34
C TRP A 171 11.80 -9.80 0.44
N LEU A 172 11.94 -10.01 1.76
CA LEU A 172 10.82 -10.40 2.61
C LEU A 172 9.75 -9.31 2.66
N ALA A 173 10.13 -8.05 2.88
CA ALA A 173 9.20 -6.92 2.87
C ALA A 173 8.49 -6.78 1.52
N PHE A 174 9.22 -6.96 0.42
CA PHE A 174 8.67 -6.94 -0.94
C PHE A 174 7.66 -8.07 -1.14
N GLY A 175 7.99 -9.30 -0.76
CA GLY A 175 7.08 -10.44 -0.84
C GLY A 175 5.78 -10.23 -0.05
N LEU A 176 5.86 -9.67 1.16
CA LEU A 176 4.69 -9.32 1.96
C LEU A 176 3.83 -8.23 1.30
N SER A 177 4.48 -7.23 0.70
CA SER A 177 3.80 -6.21 -0.08
C SER A 177 3.11 -6.81 -1.31
N SER A 178 3.77 -7.71 -2.03
CA SER A 178 3.21 -8.42 -3.19
C SER A 178 2.00 -9.26 -2.82
N ILE A 179 2.05 -10.02 -1.72
CA ILE A 179 0.91 -10.81 -1.23
C ILE A 179 -0.29 -9.90 -0.93
N SER A 180 -0.04 -8.74 -0.31
CA SER A 180 -1.08 -7.75 -0.03
C SER A 180 -1.68 -7.18 -1.32
N LEU A 181 -0.85 -6.83 -2.30
CA LEU A 181 -1.30 -6.33 -3.60
C LEU A 181 -2.09 -7.39 -4.39
N ILE A 182 -1.63 -8.63 -4.43
CA ILE A 182 -2.35 -9.74 -5.07
C ILE A 182 -3.74 -9.90 -4.44
N ASN A 183 -3.83 -9.82 -3.11
CA ASN A 183 -5.12 -9.86 -2.42
C ASN A 183 -6.05 -8.71 -2.82
N VAL A 184 -5.53 -7.49 -2.96
CA VAL A 184 -6.30 -6.36 -3.49
C VAL A 184 -6.83 -6.69 -4.88
N LEU A 185 -6.00 -7.21 -5.78
CA LEU A 185 -6.43 -7.55 -7.14
C LEU A 185 -7.51 -8.66 -7.16
N VAL A 186 -7.38 -9.67 -6.30
CA VAL A 186 -8.38 -10.74 -6.15
C VAL A 186 -9.71 -10.16 -5.62
N LEU A 187 -9.66 -9.28 -4.62
CA LEU A 187 -10.85 -8.63 -4.07
C LEU A 187 -11.53 -7.68 -5.06
N LEU A 188 -10.74 -6.88 -5.79
CA LEU A 188 -11.24 -6.02 -6.86
C LEU A 188 -11.93 -6.84 -7.95
N ARG A 189 -11.30 -7.94 -8.39
CA ARG A 189 -11.90 -8.86 -9.35
C ARG A 189 -13.22 -9.42 -8.82
N ARG A 190 -13.26 -9.86 -7.56
CA ARG A 190 -14.49 -10.36 -6.93
C ARG A 190 -15.58 -9.31 -6.87
N TYR A 191 -15.23 -8.08 -6.50
CA TYR A 191 -16.17 -6.96 -6.47
C TYR A 191 -16.79 -6.69 -7.84
N LEU A 192 -15.97 -6.74 -8.91
CA LEU A 192 -16.44 -6.62 -10.28
C LEU A 192 -17.25 -7.84 -10.77
N GLN A 193 -17.05 -9.01 -10.16
CA GLN A 193 -17.77 -10.24 -10.47
C GLN A 193 -19.17 -10.34 -9.83
N VAL A 194 -19.63 -9.31 -9.11
CA VAL A 194 -20.95 -9.34 -8.48
C VAL A 194 -22.04 -9.39 -9.56
N LYS A 195 -22.73 -10.53 -9.56
CA LYS A 195 -23.84 -10.91 -10.44
C LYS A 195 -25.06 -10.04 -10.14
N GLY A 196 -25.77 -9.63 -11.20
CA GLY A 196 -27.05 -8.94 -11.09
C GLY A 196 -28.02 -9.71 -10.18
N THR A 197 -28.50 -9.03 -9.16
CA THR A 197 -29.44 -9.60 -8.21
C THR A 197 -30.84 -9.76 -8.79
N LEU A 198 -31.58 -10.70 -8.19
CA LEU A 198 -32.99 -10.95 -8.45
C LEU A 198 -33.79 -9.68 -8.12
N LYS A 199 -33.92 -8.77 -9.09
CA LYS A 199 -34.87 -7.67 -9.00
C LYS A 199 -36.29 -8.19 -9.16
N SER A 200 -37.21 -7.73 -8.33
CA SER A 200 -38.62 -8.04 -8.49
C SER A 200 -39.11 -7.67 -9.90
N ARG A 201 -39.81 -8.60 -10.57
CA ARG A 201 -40.36 -8.36 -11.91
C ARG A 201 -41.68 -7.63 -11.77
N PHE A 202 -41.73 -6.37 -12.22
CA PHE A 202 -42.94 -5.54 -12.26
C PHE A 202 -44.06 -6.06 -13.19
N GLY A 203 -43.86 -7.20 -13.87
CA GLY A 203 -44.83 -7.78 -14.81
C GLY A 203 -46.17 -8.14 -14.16
N SER A 204 -46.22 -8.39 -12.85
CA SER A 204 -47.44 -8.72 -12.11
C SER A 204 -48.40 -7.55 -11.86
N PHE A 205 -47.98 -6.30 -12.11
CA PHE A 205 -48.74 -5.09 -11.74
C PHE A 205 -49.53 -4.44 -12.89
N LYS A 206 -49.53 -5.02 -14.09
CA LYS A 206 -50.17 -4.41 -15.28
C LYS A 206 -51.71 -4.40 -15.27
N GLY A 207 -52.37 -5.13 -14.37
CA GLY A 207 -53.83 -5.32 -14.38
C GLY A 207 -54.62 -4.57 -13.29
N SER A 208 -54.07 -4.44 -12.07
CA SER A 208 -54.72 -3.77 -10.94
C SER A 208 -53.68 -3.42 -9.86
N PRO A 209 -53.38 -2.14 -9.59
CA PRO A 209 -52.32 -1.77 -8.66
C PRO A 209 -52.79 -1.91 -7.21
N ASP A 210 -52.42 -3.02 -6.56
CA ASP A 210 -52.46 -3.10 -5.10
C ASP A 210 -51.21 -2.44 -4.52
N PHE A 211 -51.40 -1.27 -3.89
CA PHE A 211 -50.32 -0.51 -3.25
C PHE A 211 -49.61 -1.31 -2.15
N LYS A 212 -50.32 -2.23 -1.48
CA LYS A 212 -49.74 -3.08 -0.43
C LYS A 212 -48.79 -4.13 -1.02
N GLN A 213 -49.16 -4.76 -2.13
CA GLN A 213 -48.26 -5.67 -2.88
C GLN A 213 -47.07 -4.94 -3.52
N LEU A 214 -47.27 -3.71 -3.99
CA LEU A 214 -46.19 -2.89 -4.53
C LEU A 214 -45.20 -2.51 -3.42
N ALA A 215 -45.69 -2.05 -2.26
CA ALA A 215 -44.85 -1.75 -1.10
C ALA A 215 -44.09 -2.99 -0.62
N LYS A 216 -44.72 -4.16 -0.62
CA LYS A 216 -44.08 -5.46 -0.32
C LYS A 216 -42.91 -5.74 -1.26
N SER A 217 -43.10 -5.54 -2.56
CA SER A 217 -42.03 -5.79 -3.55
C SER A 217 -40.84 -4.86 -3.34
N ILE A 218 -41.10 -3.57 -3.10
CA ILE A 218 -40.05 -2.59 -2.80
C ILE A 218 -39.35 -2.92 -1.47
N TYR A 219 -40.08 -3.43 -0.48
CA TYR A 219 -39.51 -3.85 0.80
C TYR A 219 -38.50 -5.01 0.62
N ILE A 220 -38.86 -6.04 -0.15
CA ILE A 220 -37.96 -7.17 -0.43
C ILE A 220 -36.74 -6.71 -1.24
N ASP A 221 -36.94 -5.90 -2.29
CA ASP A 221 -35.84 -5.34 -3.09
C ASP A 221 -34.89 -4.49 -2.22
N TRP A 222 -35.43 -3.75 -1.24
CA TRP A 222 -34.61 -2.99 -0.28
C TRP A 222 -33.81 -3.90 0.65
N LEU A 223 -34.41 -4.97 1.19
CA LEU A 223 -33.70 -5.93 2.05
C LEU A 223 -32.55 -6.61 1.32
N THR A 224 -32.76 -7.05 0.07
CA THR A 224 -31.70 -7.67 -0.73
C THR A 224 -30.61 -6.66 -1.07
N SER A 225 -30.98 -5.42 -1.41
CA SER A 225 -30.01 -4.34 -1.66
C SER A 225 -29.16 -4.03 -0.42
N GLN A 226 -29.73 -4.15 0.78
CA GLN A 226 -29.00 -3.95 2.03
C GLN A 226 -27.95 -5.05 2.27
N ASP A 227 -28.27 -6.29 1.94
CA ASP A 227 -27.32 -7.41 2.06
C ASP A 227 -26.17 -7.26 1.04
N GLU A 228 -26.49 -6.83 -0.20
CA GLU A 228 -25.49 -6.47 -1.21
C GLU A 228 -24.59 -5.32 -0.74
N GLN A 229 -25.17 -4.25 -0.20
CA GLN A 229 -24.44 -3.11 0.33
C GLN A 229 -23.48 -3.54 1.44
N TRP A 230 -23.90 -4.46 2.31
CA TRP A 230 -23.07 -4.98 3.39
C TRP A 230 -21.88 -5.81 2.86
N GLU A 231 -22.12 -6.69 1.88
CA GLU A 231 -21.04 -7.46 1.24
C GLU A 231 -20.07 -6.53 0.52
N ALA A 232 -20.58 -5.58 -0.28
CA ALA A 232 -19.80 -4.59 -1.00
C ALA A 232 -18.94 -3.75 -0.05
N ALA A 233 -19.52 -3.24 1.04
CA ALA A 233 -18.79 -2.46 2.05
C ALA A 233 -17.68 -3.29 2.73
N THR A 234 -17.94 -4.57 2.99
CA THR A 234 -16.95 -5.48 3.58
C THR A 234 -15.79 -5.74 2.62
N LEU A 235 -16.07 -5.97 1.33
CA LEU A 235 -15.05 -6.10 0.30
C LEU A 235 -14.21 -4.83 0.17
N VAL A 236 -14.84 -3.65 0.12
CA VAL A 236 -14.13 -2.35 0.02
C VAL A 236 -13.24 -2.11 1.23
N LYS A 237 -13.70 -2.40 2.46
CA LYS A 237 -12.86 -2.27 3.66
C LYS A 237 -11.65 -3.21 3.64
N ASN A 238 -11.81 -4.42 3.13
CA ASN A 238 -10.68 -5.35 2.98
C ASN A 238 -9.71 -4.87 1.90
N ILE A 239 -10.20 -4.35 0.78
CA ILE A 239 -9.38 -3.69 -0.25
C ILE A 239 -8.55 -2.57 0.41
N GLU A 240 -9.20 -1.65 1.11
CA GLU A 240 -8.55 -0.55 1.83
C GLU A 240 -7.45 -1.07 2.78
N LYS A 241 -7.76 -2.08 3.60
CA LYS A 241 -6.83 -2.68 4.56
C LYS A 241 -5.57 -3.24 3.89
N TYR A 242 -5.70 -4.06 2.85
CA TYR A 242 -4.54 -4.65 2.16
C TYR A 242 -3.78 -3.63 1.33
N PHE A 243 -4.50 -2.67 0.75
CA PHE A 243 -3.88 -1.61 -0.03
C PHE A 243 -2.97 -0.74 0.82
N ILE A 244 -3.46 -0.29 1.99
CA ILE A 244 -2.66 0.48 2.96
C ILE A 244 -1.43 -0.31 3.42
N ARG A 245 -1.60 -1.61 3.73
CA ARG A 245 -0.48 -2.50 4.12
C ARG A 245 0.60 -2.56 3.04
N SER A 246 0.19 -2.75 1.78
CA SER A 246 1.13 -2.78 0.66
C SER A 246 1.84 -1.43 0.51
N VAL A 247 1.09 -0.32 0.51
CA VAL A 247 1.66 1.03 0.34
C VAL A 247 2.67 1.35 1.44
N PHE A 248 2.37 0.97 2.68
CA PHE A 248 3.28 1.17 3.80
C PHE A 248 4.60 0.41 3.61
N LEU A 249 4.54 -0.89 3.28
CA LEU A 249 5.73 -1.71 3.04
C LEU A 249 6.53 -1.22 1.83
N SER A 250 5.87 -0.89 0.73
CA SER A 250 6.51 -0.36 -0.48
C SER A 250 7.19 0.99 -0.22
N SER A 251 6.56 1.87 0.54
CA SER A 251 7.17 3.15 0.96
C SER A 251 8.41 2.93 1.82
N PHE A 252 8.36 1.97 2.74
CA PHE A 252 9.51 1.59 3.56
C PHE A 252 10.69 1.06 2.72
N ILE A 253 10.39 0.19 1.73
CA ILE A 253 11.41 -0.32 0.80
C ILE A 253 11.99 0.85 0.01
N LEU A 254 11.16 1.67 -0.63
CA LEU A 254 11.60 2.84 -1.41
C LEU A 254 12.53 3.74 -0.60
N PHE A 255 12.14 4.05 0.64
CA PHE A 255 12.96 4.87 1.53
C PHE A 255 14.30 4.21 1.84
N SER A 256 14.30 2.91 2.14
CA SER A 256 15.49 2.19 2.57
C SER A 256 16.48 1.89 1.44
N THR A 257 15.98 1.60 0.23
CA THR A 257 16.82 1.16 -0.89
C THR A 257 17.22 2.30 -1.83
N VAL A 258 16.44 3.39 -1.88
CA VAL A 258 16.68 4.48 -2.83
C VAL A 258 16.96 5.79 -2.11
N LEU A 259 16.06 6.23 -1.22
CA LEU A 259 16.15 7.58 -0.64
C LEU A 259 17.28 7.69 0.40
N LEU A 260 17.43 6.70 1.28
CA LEU A 260 18.45 6.72 2.32
C LEU A 260 19.88 6.71 1.75
N PRO A 261 20.24 5.81 0.81
CA PRO A 261 21.55 5.86 0.16
C PRO A 261 21.79 7.18 -0.59
N PHE A 262 20.77 7.72 -1.25
CA PHE A 262 20.87 9.02 -1.93
C PHE A 262 21.18 10.15 -0.95
N ILE A 263 20.53 10.18 0.22
CA ILE A 263 20.81 11.18 1.28
C ILE A 263 22.22 10.97 1.87
N GLN A 264 22.64 9.72 2.06
CA GLN A 264 23.96 9.42 2.65
C GLN A 264 25.12 9.70 1.69
N GLN A 265 24.93 9.53 0.38
CA GLN A 265 25.91 9.94 -0.64
C GLN A 265 26.11 11.46 -0.71
N VAL A 266 25.22 12.25 -0.10
CA VAL A 266 25.36 13.72 0.02
C VAL A 266 26.22 14.12 1.24
N SER A 267 26.91 13.18 1.90
CA SER A 267 27.89 13.52 2.95
C SER A 267 29.25 13.93 2.33
N PRO A 268 29.73 15.17 2.53
CA PRO A 268 30.85 15.76 1.78
C PRO A 268 32.22 15.43 2.41
N ASN A 269 32.44 14.21 2.87
CA ASN A 269 33.67 13.86 3.58
C ASN A 269 34.37 12.64 2.96
N THR A 270 34.65 12.71 1.66
CA THR A 270 35.89 12.09 1.17
C THR A 270 37.00 13.06 1.59
N ILE A 271 37.89 12.60 2.46
CA ILE A 271 38.98 13.36 3.05
C ILE A 271 39.74 14.12 1.95
N LYS A 272 39.50 15.43 1.81
CA LYS A 272 40.35 16.34 1.04
C LYS A 272 41.70 16.40 1.73
N ALA A 273 42.76 15.98 1.06
CA ALA A 273 44.12 16.12 1.58
C ALA A 273 44.53 17.60 1.70
N THR A 274 43.93 18.48 0.88
CA THR A 274 44.06 19.94 0.88
C THR A 274 42.82 20.56 0.21
N ASN A 275 42.46 21.80 0.55
CA ASN A 275 41.31 22.50 -0.05
C ASN A 275 41.47 22.78 -1.56
N ASP A 276 42.67 22.54 -2.09
CA ASP A 276 43.10 22.94 -3.43
C ASP A 276 43.17 21.76 -4.40
N GLU A 277 42.91 20.53 -3.96
CA GLU A 277 42.91 19.32 -4.78
C GLU A 277 41.48 18.81 -5.04
N PHE A 278 41.20 18.51 -6.32
CA PHE A 278 39.90 18.06 -6.81
C PHE A 278 40.08 16.80 -7.67
N ILE A 279 39.41 15.71 -7.32
CA ILE A 279 39.49 14.46 -8.07
C ILE A 279 38.36 14.43 -9.11
N LEU A 280 38.69 14.75 -10.36
CA LEU A 280 37.70 14.86 -11.42
C LEU A 280 37.32 13.50 -12.02
N ILE A 281 38.25 12.54 -12.04
CA ILE A 281 38.00 11.14 -12.36
C ILE A 281 38.61 10.29 -11.26
N ASP A 282 37.82 9.41 -10.66
CA ASP A 282 38.26 8.48 -9.61
C ASP A 282 39.07 7.28 -10.17
N LYS A 283 39.56 6.41 -9.27
CA LYS A 283 40.37 5.24 -9.64
C LYS A 283 39.55 4.20 -10.44
N GLU A 284 38.24 4.27 -10.31
CA GLU A 284 37.27 3.45 -11.02
C GLU A 284 37.00 3.98 -12.44
N GLY A 285 37.48 5.19 -12.77
CA GLY A 285 37.31 5.83 -14.07
C GLY A 285 36.01 6.62 -14.22
N LYS A 286 35.31 6.93 -13.12
CA LYS A 286 34.06 7.69 -13.13
C LYS A 286 34.33 9.17 -12.92
N PHE A 287 33.70 9.99 -13.77
CA PHE A 287 33.76 11.44 -13.66
C PHE A 287 32.90 11.94 -12.48
N SER A 288 33.40 12.88 -11.69
CA SER A 288 32.68 13.49 -10.56
C SER A 288 32.17 14.90 -10.89
N PRO A 289 30.86 15.09 -11.16
CA PRO A 289 30.29 16.41 -11.39
C PRO A 289 30.36 17.32 -10.16
N GLN A 290 30.37 16.75 -8.96
CA GLN A 290 30.43 17.49 -7.70
C GLN A 290 31.81 18.13 -7.49
N GLU A 291 32.87 17.41 -7.86
CA GLU A 291 34.24 17.92 -7.82
C GLU A 291 34.47 19.00 -8.89
N LEU A 292 33.87 18.85 -10.08
CA LEU A 292 33.87 19.91 -11.09
C LEU A 292 33.19 21.19 -10.59
N LEU A 293 32.02 21.06 -9.95
CA LEU A 293 31.30 22.20 -9.39
C LEU A 293 32.12 22.86 -8.27
N SER A 294 32.76 22.06 -7.43
CA SER A 294 33.60 22.55 -6.34
C SER A 294 34.83 23.28 -6.88
N LEU A 295 35.50 22.71 -7.87
CA LEU A 295 36.60 23.35 -8.59
C LEU A 295 36.15 24.70 -9.14
N SER A 296 35.02 24.75 -9.88
CA SER A 296 34.51 25.99 -10.50
C SER A 296 34.25 27.13 -9.52
N LYS A 297 33.92 26.81 -8.25
CA LYS A 297 33.70 27.81 -7.20
C LYS A 297 35.00 28.35 -6.60
N THR A 298 36.09 27.59 -6.70
CA THR A 298 37.41 27.94 -6.17
C THR A 298 38.28 28.69 -7.20
N ILE A 299 37.85 28.76 -8.47
CA ILE A 299 38.58 29.49 -9.51
C ILE A 299 38.41 30.99 -9.33
N THR A 300 39.54 31.68 -9.15
CA THR A 300 39.64 33.14 -9.24
C THR A 300 40.54 33.52 -10.42
N SER A 301 40.58 34.80 -10.80
CA SER A 301 41.39 35.29 -11.94
C SER A 301 42.90 35.09 -11.78
N ASP A 302 43.36 34.83 -10.56
CA ASP A 302 44.77 34.83 -10.18
C ASP A 302 45.29 33.40 -9.90
N ASN A 303 44.43 32.40 -10.10
CA ASN A 303 44.73 31.01 -9.83
C ASN A 303 45.16 30.28 -11.11
N THR A 304 46.25 29.50 -11.03
CA THR A 304 46.65 28.52 -12.04
C THR A 304 46.15 27.13 -11.65
N ILE A 305 45.44 26.46 -12.55
CA ILE A 305 44.92 25.12 -12.34
C ILE A 305 45.81 24.10 -13.03
N ILE A 306 46.33 23.15 -12.27
CA ILE A 306 47.21 22.09 -12.72
C ILE A 306 46.40 20.81 -12.84
N PHE A 307 46.22 20.32 -14.07
CA PHE A 307 45.60 19.03 -14.32
C PHE A 307 46.68 17.95 -14.38
N VAL A 308 46.55 16.91 -13.55
CA VAL A 308 47.48 15.79 -13.45
C VAL A 308 46.77 14.51 -13.85
N TYR A 309 47.26 13.84 -14.90
CA TYR A 309 46.78 12.53 -15.32
C TYR A 309 47.90 11.68 -15.91
N SER A 310 47.69 10.36 -15.97
CA SER A 310 48.66 9.44 -16.54
C SER A 310 48.73 9.53 -18.07
N SER A 311 49.92 9.34 -18.65
CA SER A 311 50.13 9.39 -20.11
C SER A 311 49.25 8.42 -20.90
N SER A 312 48.86 7.28 -20.32
CA SER A 312 48.00 6.28 -20.95
C SER A 312 46.51 6.51 -20.71
N ASN A 313 46.10 7.62 -20.09
CA ASN A 313 44.70 7.92 -19.77
C ASN A 313 44.02 8.80 -20.85
N PRO A 314 43.46 8.24 -21.94
CA PRO A 314 42.76 9.02 -22.96
C PRO A 314 41.51 9.72 -22.41
N SER A 315 40.84 9.09 -21.43
CA SER A 315 39.67 9.66 -20.77
C SER A 315 40.04 10.87 -19.92
N GLY A 316 41.14 10.79 -19.18
CA GLY A 316 41.69 11.90 -18.40
C GLY A 316 42.05 13.10 -19.28
N ASN A 317 42.68 12.87 -20.44
CA ASN A 317 42.98 13.93 -21.40
C ASN A 317 41.71 14.58 -21.97
N ALA A 318 40.74 13.77 -22.40
CA ALA A 318 39.48 14.28 -22.94
C ALA A 318 38.69 15.10 -21.90
N SER A 319 38.60 14.59 -20.66
CA SER A 319 37.94 15.28 -19.56
C SER A 319 38.67 16.55 -19.13
N ALA A 320 40.01 16.55 -19.09
CA ALA A 320 40.78 17.77 -18.81
C ALA A 320 40.51 18.85 -19.87
N ASN A 321 40.53 18.49 -21.17
CA ASN A 321 40.24 19.43 -22.25
C ASN A 321 38.79 19.96 -22.19
N PHE A 322 37.83 19.08 -21.84
CA PHE A 322 36.45 19.49 -21.62
C PHE A 322 36.36 20.52 -20.49
N VAL A 323 36.99 20.27 -19.34
CA VAL A 323 36.95 21.18 -18.19
C VAL A 323 37.64 22.51 -18.50
N ILE A 324 38.80 22.49 -19.14
CA ILE A 324 39.51 23.70 -19.58
C ILE A 324 38.63 24.55 -20.51
N THR A 325 37.91 23.90 -21.43
CA THR A 325 37.02 24.60 -22.37
C THR A 325 35.77 25.11 -21.67
N ALA A 326 35.12 24.29 -20.85
CA ALA A 326 33.87 24.62 -20.18
C ALA A 326 34.02 25.74 -19.15
N LEU A 327 35.17 25.82 -18.47
CA LEU A 327 35.47 26.84 -17.47
C LEU A 327 36.34 27.99 -18.02
N ASN A 328 36.61 28.02 -19.34
CA ASN A 328 37.41 29.03 -20.02
C ASN A 328 38.83 29.26 -19.42
N LEU A 329 39.51 28.16 -19.07
CA LEU A 329 40.79 28.17 -18.34
C LEU A 329 42.02 28.17 -19.27
N SER A 330 41.84 28.52 -20.53
CA SER A 330 42.89 28.41 -21.57
C SER A 330 44.18 29.19 -21.24
N LYS A 331 44.10 30.23 -20.42
CA LYS A 331 45.25 31.06 -19.99
C LYS A 331 45.73 30.79 -18.56
N GLN A 332 44.99 29.97 -17.82
CA GLN A 332 45.16 29.72 -16.37
C GLN A 332 45.29 28.22 -16.08
N SER A 333 45.59 27.40 -17.10
CA SER A 333 45.72 25.96 -16.92
C SER A 333 47.09 25.46 -17.35
N SER A 334 47.58 24.47 -16.62
CA SER A 334 48.74 23.67 -16.99
C SER A 334 48.38 22.20 -16.91
N VAL A 335 48.96 21.40 -17.78
CA VAL A 335 48.69 19.96 -17.87
C VAL A 335 50.00 19.22 -17.63
N ILE A 336 50.02 18.37 -16.60
CA ILE A 336 51.14 17.51 -16.26
C ILE A 336 50.74 16.07 -16.58
N LYS A 337 51.50 15.45 -17.49
CA LYS A 337 51.37 14.02 -17.82
C LYS A 337 52.42 13.26 -17.04
N ILE A 338 51.98 12.31 -16.21
CA ILE A 338 52.87 11.45 -15.42
C ILE A 338 52.91 10.05 -16.05
N SER A 339 54.03 9.35 -15.96
CA SER A 339 54.14 7.96 -16.42
C SER A 339 53.24 7.04 -15.60
N ASP A 340 52.76 5.96 -16.22
CA ASP A 340 51.85 5.00 -15.58
C ASP A 340 52.48 4.23 -14.42
N GLU A 341 53.82 4.25 -14.32
CA GLU A 341 54.58 3.66 -13.22
C GLU A 341 54.47 4.49 -11.92
N LEU A 342 54.18 5.78 -12.03
CA LEU A 342 54.19 6.73 -10.91
C LEU A 342 52.79 7.29 -10.59
N PHE A 343 51.78 7.02 -11.44
CA PHE A 343 50.44 7.57 -11.30
C PHE A 343 49.37 6.59 -11.80
N ASP A 344 48.22 6.57 -11.13
CA ASP A 344 47.12 5.68 -11.47
C ASP A 344 46.62 5.94 -12.91
N PRO A 345 46.52 4.91 -13.77
CA PRO A 345 46.20 5.07 -15.19
C PRO A 345 44.78 5.57 -15.46
N LYS A 346 43.89 5.59 -14.46
CA LYS A 346 42.50 6.04 -14.62
C LYS A 346 42.20 7.39 -13.96
N LEU A 347 43.08 7.83 -13.07
CA LEU A 347 42.86 9.00 -12.23
C LEU A 347 43.09 10.31 -13.00
N LEU A 348 42.28 11.33 -12.69
CA LEU A 348 42.50 12.72 -13.11
C LEU A 348 42.31 13.63 -11.88
N ILE A 349 43.37 14.36 -11.53
CA ILE A 349 43.35 15.33 -10.43
C ILE A 349 43.50 16.73 -11.01
N ALA A 350 42.76 17.69 -10.48
CA ALA A 350 42.98 19.12 -10.70
C ALA A 350 43.44 19.76 -9.38
N THR A 351 44.52 20.53 -9.43
CA THR A 351 45.06 21.26 -8.27
C THR A 351 45.07 22.75 -8.56
N VAL A 352 44.54 23.56 -7.64
CA VAL A 352 44.56 25.02 -7.72
C VAL A 352 45.83 25.55 -7.07
N LYS A 353 46.56 26.42 -7.76
CA LYS A 353 47.77 27.07 -7.24
C LYS A 353 47.63 28.58 -7.39
N GLU A 354 47.75 29.30 -6.29
CA GLU A 354 47.83 30.76 -6.30
C GLU A 354 49.16 31.20 -6.96
N GLU A 355 49.11 32.12 -7.92
CA GLU A 355 50.30 32.86 -8.32
C GLU A 355 50.69 33.81 -7.17
N LYS A 356 51.93 33.66 -6.66
CA LYS A 356 52.49 34.56 -5.64
C LYS A 356 53.28 35.69 -6.27
#